data_AF-A0A0A7DMA5-F1
#
_entry.id   AF-A0A0A7DMA5-F1
#
_cell.length_a   1.000
_cell.length_b   1.000
_cell.length_c   1.000
_cell.angle_alpha   90.00
_cell.angle_beta   90.00
_cell.angle_gamma   90.00
#
_symmetry.space_group_name_H-M   'P 1'
#
loop_
_entity.id
_entity.type
_entity.pdbx_description
1 polymer ?
#
loop_
_entity_poly.entity_id
_entity_poly.type
_entity_poly.pdbx_seq_one_letter_code
_entity_poly.pdbx_strand_id
1 'polypeptide(L)'
;AGKGVLKAVGHINDTLGPAIIASEISVVDQEQLDNTMIKMDGTENKSQFGANAILGVSLAICKAGAAEKGVPLYRHIADLAGNTELVLPV
;
A
#
# COMPACT_ATOMS: atom_id res chain seq x y z
N ALA A 1 16.88 -6.55 23.27
CA ALA A 1 16.18 -5.26 23.21
C ALA A 1 16.46 -4.61 21.84
N GLY A 2 15.56 -3.82 21.26
CA GLY A 2 15.81 -3.10 19.99
C GLY A 2 14.92 -3.45 18.78
N LYS A 3 13.81 -4.19 18.96
CA LYS A 3 12.85 -4.54 17.88
C LYS A 3 11.66 -3.57 17.78
N GLY A 4 11.80 -2.36 18.31
CA GLY A 4 10.73 -1.37 18.30
C GLY A 4 10.50 -0.79 16.90
N VAL A 5 9.24 -0.59 16.52
CA VAL A 5 8.84 -0.06 15.20
C VAL A 5 8.30 1.38 15.27
N LEU A 6 8.51 2.08 16.39
CA LEU A 6 7.98 3.44 16.60
C LEU A 6 8.43 4.43 15.52
N LYS A 7 9.64 4.29 14.97
CA LYS A 7 10.11 5.11 13.85
C LYS A 7 9.27 4.89 12.58
N ALA A 8 9.02 3.63 12.22
CA ALA A 8 8.18 3.29 11.07
C ALA A 8 6.74 3.81 11.24
N VAL A 9 6.19 3.70 12.45
CA VAL A 9 4.87 4.28 12.78
C VAL A 9 4.88 5.80 12.64
N GLY A 10 5.94 6.49 13.09
CA GLY A 10 6.12 7.93 12.88
C GLY A 10 6.15 8.30 11.39
N HIS A 11 6.91 7.57 10.57
CA HIS A 11 6.93 7.79 9.11
C HIS A 11 5.54 7.63 8.47
N ILE A 12 4.73 6.68 8.94
CA ILE A 12 3.35 6.52 8.48
C ILE A 12 2.50 7.75 8.83
N ASN A 13 2.46 8.12 10.11
CA ASN A 13 1.53 9.13 10.61
C ASN A 13 1.94 10.55 10.19
N ASP A 14 3.23 10.85 10.18
CA ASP A 14 3.74 12.22 10.04
C ASP A 14 4.16 12.55 8.60
N THR A 15 4.26 11.55 7.71
CA THR A 15 4.78 11.75 6.35
C THR A 15 3.96 11.03 5.28
N LEU A 16 3.91 9.70 5.30
CA LEU A 16 3.26 8.92 4.25
C LEU A 16 1.75 9.18 4.20
N GLY A 17 1.06 9.10 5.35
CA GLY A 17 -0.38 9.32 5.45
C GLY A 17 -0.83 10.70 4.91
N PRO A 18 -0.27 11.81 5.43
CA PRO A 18 -0.60 13.15 4.93
C PRO A 18 -0.31 13.34 3.44
N ALA A 19 0.82 12.81 2.93
CA ALA A 19 1.16 12.93 1.52
C ALA A 19 0.22 12.13 0.61
N ILE A 20 -0.21 10.94 1.03
CA ILE A 20 -1.17 10.13 0.28
C ILE A 20 -2.54 10.81 0.24
N ILE A 21 -3.00 11.37 1.37
CA ILE A 21 -4.25 12.15 1.41
C ILE A 21 -4.16 13.36 0.48
N ALA A 22 -3.04 14.10 0.52
CA ALA A 22 -2.82 15.28 -0.31
C ALA A 22 -2.65 14.96 -1.80
N SER A 23 -2.36 13.71 -2.17
CA SER A 23 -2.22 13.31 -3.57
C SER A 23 -3.55 13.24 -4.32
N GLU A 24 -4.68 13.13 -3.60
CA GLU A 24 -6.04 12.95 -4.15
C GLU A 24 -6.17 11.77 -5.13
N ILE A 25 -5.23 10.83 -5.12
CA ILE A 25 -5.27 9.61 -5.92
C ILE A 25 -6.32 8.66 -5.34
N SER A 26 -7.16 8.10 -6.19
CA SER A 26 -8.16 7.10 -5.77
C SER A 26 -7.48 5.84 -5.22
N VAL A 27 -8.05 5.25 -4.16
CA VAL A 27 -7.52 4.02 -3.57
C VAL A 27 -7.66 2.79 -4.48
N VAL A 28 -8.38 2.91 -5.61
CA VAL A 28 -8.40 1.87 -6.65
C VAL A 28 -7.15 1.88 -7.55
N ASP A 29 -6.38 2.97 -7.56
CA ASP A 29 -5.12 3.10 -8.32
C ASP A 29 -3.91 2.71 -7.44
N GLN A 30 -3.83 1.41 -7.16
CA GLN A 30 -2.81 0.82 -6.31
C GLN A 30 -1.39 1.12 -6.82
N GLU A 31 -1.16 0.98 -8.13
CA GLU A 31 0.15 1.17 -8.75
C GLU A 31 0.63 2.61 -8.61
N GLN A 32 -0.24 3.60 -8.83
CA GLN A 32 0.13 5.00 -8.69
C GLN A 32 0.45 5.38 -7.24
N LEU A 33 -0.32 4.88 -6.27
CA LEU A 33 -0.08 5.11 -4.85
C LEU A 33 1.21 4.45 -4.36
N ASP A 34 1.46 3.19 -4.75
CA ASP A 34 2.69 2.48 -4.40
C ASP A 34 3.93 3.17 -5.01
N ASN A 35 3.85 3.57 -6.28
CA ASN A 35 4.92 4.31 -6.95
C ASN A 35 5.17 5.67 -6.30
N THR A 36 4.13 6.33 -5.78
CA THR A 36 4.26 7.58 -5.03
C THR A 36 5.06 7.35 -3.75
N MET A 37 4.72 6.33 -2.95
CA MET A 37 5.47 5.99 -1.73
C MET A 37 6.92 5.58 -2.02
N ILE A 38 7.16 4.81 -3.08
CA ILE A 38 8.52 4.40 -3.50
C ILE A 38 9.35 5.63 -3.90
N LYS A 39 8.77 6.56 -4.68
CA LYS A 39 9.45 7.80 -5.08
C LYS A 39 9.73 8.70 -3.89
N MET A 40 8.79 8.79 -2.93
CA MET A 40 8.97 9.56 -1.71
C MET A 40 10.07 9.00 -0.80
N ASP A 41 10.20 7.67 -0.73
CA ASP A 41 11.30 7.02 0.01
C ASP A 41 12.65 7.28 -0.68
N GLY A 42 12.69 7.25 -2.01
CA GLY A 42 13.86 7.64 -2.80
C GLY A 42 15.04 6.66 -2.71
N THR A 43 14.93 5.55 -1.98
CA THR A 43 15.98 4.53 -1.89
C THR A 43 15.56 3.22 -2.56
N GLU A 44 16.54 2.49 -3.11
CA GLU A 44 16.30 1.19 -3.77
C GLU A 44 15.67 0.17 -2.80
N ASN A 45 16.14 0.17 -1.55
CA ASN A 45 15.78 -0.82 -0.53
C ASN A 45 14.72 -0.34 0.47
N LYS A 46 14.04 0.77 0.20
CA LYS A 46 12.99 1.32 1.09
C LYS A 46 13.52 1.63 2.49
N SER A 47 14.77 2.09 2.59
CA SER A 47 15.49 2.26 3.85
C SER A 47 15.20 3.60 4.53
N GLN A 48 14.61 4.57 3.83
CA GLN A 48 14.29 5.88 4.42
C GLN A 48 13.08 5.76 5.36
N PHE A 49 11.99 5.14 4.91
CA PHE A 49 10.79 4.92 5.72
C PHE A 49 10.72 3.52 6.34
N GLY A 50 11.41 2.56 5.74
CA GLY A 50 11.32 1.15 6.08
C GLY A 50 10.28 0.44 5.22
N ALA A 51 10.64 -0.73 4.69
CA ALA A 51 9.73 -1.56 3.89
C ALA A 51 8.44 -1.94 4.66
N ASN A 52 8.52 -2.07 5.98
CA ASN A 52 7.36 -2.32 6.84
C ASN A 52 6.36 -1.15 6.88
N ALA A 53 6.84 0.10 6.82
CA ALA A 53 5.99 1.28 6.75
C ALA A 53 5.24 1.33 5.41
N ILE A 54 5.99 1.24 4.31
CA ILE A 54 5.43 1.31 2.95
C ILE A 54 4.45 0.15 2.71
N LEU A 55 4.84 -1.08 3.05
CA LEU A 55 3.97 -2.25 2.88
C LEU A 55 2.69 -2.15 3.73
N GLY A 56 2.79 -1.62 4.96
CA GLY A 56 1.63 -1.43 5.83
C GLY A 56 0.59 -0.51 5.21
N VAL A 57 1.02 0.62 4.64
CA VAL A 57 0.15 1.58 3.95
C VAL A 57 -0.39 0.99 2.64
N SER A 58 0.47 0.35 1.84
CA SER A 58 0.11 -0.31 0.57
C SER A 58 -1.02 -1.35 0.75
N LEU A 59 -0.93 -2.20 1.78
CA LEU A 59 -1.95 -3.19 2.08
C LEU A 59 -3.26 -2.58 2.59
N ALA A 60 -3.18 -1.46 3.32
CA ALA A 60 -4.37 -0.73 3.77
C ALA A 60 -5.11 -0.11 2.58
N ILE A 61 -4.37 0.48 1.64
CA ILE A 61 -4.91 1.01 0.38
C ILE A 61 -5.57 -0.11 -0.43
N CYS A 62 -4.92 -1.27 -0.60
CA CYS A 62 -5.48 -2.40 -1.34
C CYS A 62 -6.81 -2.89 -0.74
N LYS A 63 -6.93 -2.92 0.59
CA LYS A 63 -8.20 -3.23 1.26
C LYS A 63 -9.26 -2.15 1.04
N ALA A 64 -8.87 -0.88 1.05
CA ALA A 64 -9.77 0.23 0.77
C ALA A 64 -10.25 0.20 -0.69
N GLY A 65 -9.36 -0.06 -1.65
CA GLY A 65 -9.70 -0.22 -3.07
C GLY A 65 -10.66 -1.39 -3.33
N ALA A 66 -10.49 -2.51 -2.63
CA ALA A 66 -11.44 -3.62 -2.66
C ALA A 66 -12.83 -3.21 -2.12
N ALA A 67 -12.84 -2.49 -0.99
CA ALA A 67 -14.07 -1.98 -0.37
C ALA A 67 -14.78 -0.94 -1.25
N GLU A 68 -14.06 -0.02 -1.88
CA GLU A 68 -14.59 0.98 -2.81
C GLU A 68 -15.22 0.31 -4.05
N LYS A 69 -14.56 -0.73 -4.59
CA LYS A 69 -15.11 -1.54 -5.70
C LYS A 69 -16.26 -2.47 -5.28
N GLY A 70 -16.53 -2.63 -3.99
CA GLY A 70 -17.54 -3.56 -3.47
C GLY A 70 -17.23 -5.03 -3.75
N VAL A 71 -15.94 -5.40 -3.86
CA VAL A 71 -15.51 -6.78 -4.15
C VAL A 71 -14.68 -7.36 -3.01
N PRO A 72 -14.64 -8.69 -2.84
CA PRO A 72 -13.70 -9.32 -1.92
C PRO A 72 -12.24 -9.00 -2.27
N LEU A 73 -11.37 -8.94 -1.26
CA LEU A 73 -9.95 -8.59 -1.42
C LEU A 73 -9.22 -9.47 -2.46
N TYR A 74 -9.49 -10.78 -2.48
CA TYR A 74 -8.86 -11.69 -3.46
C TYR A 74 -9.22 -11.33 -4.90
N ARG A 75 -10.45 -10.85 -5.15
CA ARG A 75 -10.90 -10.44 -6.48
C ARG A 75 -10.21 -9.16 -6.89
N HIS A 76 -10.13 -8.19 -5.98
CA HIS A 76 -9.41 -6.95 -6.21
C HIS A 76 -7.94 -7.19 -6.55
N ILE A 77 -7.24 -8.05 -5.79
CA ILE A 77 -5.85 -8.44 -6.07
C ILE A 77 -5.73 -9.15 -7.43
N ALA A 78 -6.68 -10.03 -7.77
CA ALA A 78 -6.68 -10.67 -9.08
C ALA A 78 -6.84 -9.66 -10.22
N ASP A 79 -7.72 -8.68 -10.07
CA ASP A 79 -7.91 -7.62 -11.06
C ASP A 79 -6.64 -6.77 -11.22
N LEU A 80 -5.98 -6.41 -10.11
CA LEU A 80 -4.69 -5.69 -10.13
C LEU A 80 -3.59 -6.50 -10.83
N ALA A 81 -3.62 -7.83 -10.69
CA ALA A 81 -2.66 -8.74 -11.33
C ALA A 81 -3.03 -9.09 -12.80
N GLY A 82 -4.15 -8.61 -13.32
CA GLY A 82 -4.64 -8.97 -14.66
C GLY A 82 -5.23 -10.39 -14.76
N ASN A 83 -5.58 -11.01 -13.63
CA ASN A 83 -6.16 -12.35 -13.58
C ASN A 83 -7.69 -12.31 -13.68
N THR A 84 -8.23 -12.67 -14.84
CA THR A 84 -9.68 -12.72 -15.08
C THR A 84 -10.33 -13.95 -14.45
N GLU A 85 -9.69 -15.11 -14.55
CA GLU A 85 -10.15 -16.36 -13.95
C GLU A 85 -9.57 -16.59 -12.57
N LEU A 86 -10.44 -16.91 -11.62
CA LEU A 86 -10.05 -17.29 -10.26
C LEU A 86 -10.13 -18.80 -10.11
N VAL A 87 -9.01 -19.42 -9.80
CA VAL A 87 -8.96 -20.84 -9.44
C VAL A 87 -8.60 -20.93 -7.96
N LEU A 88 -9.50 -21.50 -7.17
CA LEU A 88 -9.17 -21.91 -5.82
C LEU A 88 -8.60 -23.33 -5.87
N PRO A 89 -7.50 -23.64 -5.17
CA PRO A 89 -7.06 -25.02 -5.02
C PRO A 89 -8.18 -25.82 -4.35
N VAL A 90 -8.59 -26.89 -5.02
CA VAL A 90 -9.51 -27.91 -4.50
C VAL A 90 -8.81 -28.85 -3.53
#